data_AF-A0A4R1G527-F1
#
_entry.id   AF-A0A4R1G527-F1
#
_cell.length_a   1.000
_cell.length_b   1.000
_cell.length_c   1.000
_cell.angle_alpha   90.00
_cell.angle_beta   90.00
_cell.angle_gamma   90.00
#
_symmetry.space_group_name_H-M   'P 1'
#
loop_
_entity.id
_entity.type
_entity.pdbx_description
1 polymer ?
#
loop_
_entity_poly.entity_id
_entity_poly.type
_entity_poly.pdbx_seq_one_letter_code
_entity_poly.pdbx_strand_id
1 'polypeptide(L)'
;MKKIKHRIPEWVTRGKTIKQLIKELESFENQDLEVRLSLDDGDTHSCISLVAKGFDDENNQYCVLSNSESYHENEWQDLMDEAGENV
;
A
#
# COMPACT_ATOMS: atom_id res chain seq x y z
N MET A 1 -9.83 -7.20 -23.16
CA MET A 1 -8.59 -7.73 -22.52
C MET A 1 -7.58 -8.09 -23.62
N LYS A 2 -6.34 -7.59 -23.55
CA LYS A 2 -5.30 -7.94 -24.53
C LYS A 2 -4.95 -9.44 -24.40
N LYS A 3 -4.79 -10.14 -25.53
CA LYS A 3 -4.29 -11.53 -25.53
C LYS A 3 -2.81 -11.54 -25.17
N ILE A 4 -2.48 -12.18 -24.06
CA ILE A 4 -1.09 -12.36 -23.62
C ILE A 4 -0.41 -13.35 -24.59
N LYS A 5 0.58 -12.87 -25.34
CA LYS A 5 1.33 -13.68 -26.32
C LYS A 5 2.56 -14.38 -25.73
N HIS A 6 3.04 -13.92 -24.58
CA HIS A 6 4.25 -14.43 -23.92
C HIS A 6 3.98 -14.65 -22.43
N ARG A 7 4.64 -15.64 -21.81
CA ARG A 7 4.54 -15.85 -20.36
C ARG A 7 4.94 -14.57 -19.64
N ILE A 8 4.11 -14.15 -18.69
CA ILE A 8 4.47 -13.09 -17.75
C ILE A 8 5.66 -13.62 -16.92
N PRO A 9 6.79 -12.89 -16.86
CA PRO A 9 7.91 -13.29 -16.02
C PRO A 9 7.51 -13.42 -14.56
N GLU A 10 8.10 -14.38 -13.84
CA GLU A 10 7.76 -14.65 -12.44
C GLU A 10 7.96 -13.42 -11.54
N TRP A 11 8.98 -12.59 -11.84
CA TRP A 11 9.26 -11.38 -11.06
C TRP A 11 8.10 -10.37 -11.04
N VAL A 12 7.21 -10.42 -12.04
CA VAL A 12 6.03 -9.55 -12.12
C VAL A 12 4.93 -9.98 -11.15
N THR A 13 4.85 -11.29 -10.83
CA THR A 13 3.70 -11.85 -10.09
C THR A 13 4.05 -12.47 -8.74
N ARG A 14 5.33 -12.76 -8.46
CA ARG A 14 5.75 -13.53 -7.26
C ARG A 14 5.47 -12.82 -5.93
N GLY A 15 5.32 -11.49 -5.96
CA GLY A 15 5.30 -10.67 -4.75
C GLY A 15 6.62 -10.72 -3.96
N LYS A 16 6.73 -9.87 -2.94
CA LYS A 16 7.86 -9.87 -2.00
C LYS A 16 7.35 -10.19 -0.60
N THR A 17 8.12 -10.98 0.14
CA THR A 17 7.88 -11.16 1.57
C THR A 17 8.30 -9.91 2.35
N ILE A 18 7.75 -9.72 3.55
CA ILE A 18 8.16 -8.63 4.48
C ILE A 18 9.68 -8.62 4.67
N LYS A 19 10.29 -9.79 4.88
CA LYS A 19 11.74 -9.93 5.09
C LYS A 19 12.57 -9.48 3.88
N GLN A 20 12.11 -9.74 2.66
CA GLN A 20 12.79 -9.29 1.44
C GLN A 20 12.64 -7.78 1.27
N LEU A 21 11.44 -7.25 1.50
CA LEU A 21 11.18 -5.82 1.43
C LEU A 21 12.04 -5.05 2.44
N ILE A 22 12.08 -5.47 3.71
CA ILE A 22 12.91 -4.83 4.74
C ILE A 22 14.38 -4.79 4.33
N LYS A 23 14.93 -5.90 3.84
CA LYS A 23 16.34 -5.93 3.37
C LYS A 23 16.64 -4.95 2.26
N GLU A 24 15.69 -4.74 1.34
CA GLU A 24 15.86 -3.77 0.26
C GLU A 24 15.76 -2.34 0.79
N LEU A 25 14.81 -2.07 1.68
CA LEU A 25 14.70 -0.76 2.34
C LEU A 25 15.96 -0.42 3.15
N GLU A 26 16.48 -1.36 3.94
CA GLU A 26 17.72 -1.23 4.72
C GLU A 26 18.97 -1.00 3.85
N SER A 27 18.90 -1.28 2.54
CA SER A 27 20.03 -1.05 1.63
C SER A 27 20.18 0.40 1.17
N PHE A 28 19.17 1.25 1.42
CA PHE A 28 19.23 2.68 1.12
C PHE A 28 20.12 3.39 2.15
N GLU A 29 21.03 4.25 1.69
CA GLU A 29 21.90 5.01 2.60
C GLU A 29 21.10 5.93 3.54
N ASN A 30 20.07 6.60 2.99
CA ASN A 30 19.18 7.46 3.75
C ASN A 30 17.89 6.71 4.12
N GLN A 31 17.76 6.36 5.40
CA GLN A 31 16.59 5.67 5.95
C GLN A 31 15.41 6.59 6.29
N ASP A 32 15.58 7.93 6.18
CA ASP A 32 14.52 8.92 6.45
C ASP A 32 13.68 9.26 5.21
N LEU A 33 13.92 8.58 4.08
CA LEU A 33 13.16 8.78 2.85
C LEU A 33 11.72 8.26 3.01
N GLU A 34 10.76 9.05 2.51
CA GLU A 34 9.36 8.62 2.43
C GLU A 34 9.21 7.46 1.43
N VAL A 35 8.57 6.37 1.88
CA VAL A 35 8.24 5.24 1.02
C VAL A 35 6.93 5.52 0.29
N ARG A 36 6.97 5.42 -1.05
CA ARG A 36 5.81 5.60 -1.92
C ARG A 36 5.49 4.34 -2.72
N LEU A 37 4.21 4.12 -2.98
CA LEU A 37 3.70 3.02 -3.81
C LEU A 37 3.22 3.57 -5.16
N SER A 38 3.62 2.91 -6.25
CA SER A 38 3.10 3.15 -7.60
C SER A 38 2.52 1.86 -8.17
N LEU A 39 1.46 1.99 -8.98
CA LEU A 39 0.82 0.90 -9.71
C LEU A 39 0.98 1.03 -11.24
N ASP A 40 1.70 2.07 -11.68
CA ASP A 40 1.81 2.52 -13.08
C ASP A 40 3.27 2.82 -13.45
N ASP A 41 4.20 1.99 -12.99
CA ASP A 41 5.63 2.08 -13.31
C ASP A 41 6.30 3.39 -12.87
N GLY A 42 5.71 4.08 -11.90
CA GLY A 42 6.22 5.32 -11.32
C GLY A 42 5.66 6.61 -11.94
N ASP A 43 4.58 6.55 -12.73
CA ASP A 43 3.93 7.77 -13.23
C ASP A 43 3.16 8.49 -12.10
N THR A 44 2.44 7.73 -11.27
CA THR A 44 1.74 8.22 -10.09
C THR A 44 2.14 7.45 -8.84
N HIS A 45 2.03 8.13 -7.69
CA HIS A 45 2.49 7.58 -6.42
C HIS A 45 1.59 8.03 -5.27
N SER A 46 1.44 7.16 -4.29
CA SER A 46 0.76 7.45 -3.02
C SER A 46 1.67 7.10 -1.85
N CYS A 47 1.54 7.81 -0.73
CA CYS A 47 2.25 7.47 0.49
C CYS A 47 1.69 6.16 1.10
N ILE A 48 2.45 5.55 2.01
CA ILE A 48 1.96 4.42 2.81
C ILE A 48 1.67 4.95 4.21
N SER A 49 0.40 5.01 4.60
CA SER A 49 -0.03 5.54 5.90
C SER A 49 -0.24 4.45 6.96
N LEU A 50 -0.51 3.20 6.55
CA LEU A 50 -0.77 2.10 7.48
C LEU A 50 -0.21 0.78 6.95
N VAL A 51 0.32 -0.03 7.87
CA VAL A 51 0.66 -1.43 7.63
C VAL A 51 -0.29 -2.32 8.41
N ALA A 52 -1.02 -3.19 7.71
CA ALA A 52 -2.05 -4.04 8.30
C ALA A 52 -1.89 -5.51 7.91
N LYS A 53 -2.63 -6.37 8.60
CA LYS A 53 -2.75 -7.79 8.29
C LYS A 53 -4.05 -8.04 7.53
N GLY A 54 -3.96 -8.65 6.36
CA GLY A 54 -5.10 -9.06 5.54
C GLY A 54 -5.18 -10.58 5.39
N PHE A 55 -6.31 -11.03 4.86
CA PHE A 55 -6.59 -12.43 4.56
C PHE A 55 -7.21 -12.52 3.16
N ASP A 56 -6.85 -13.55 2.39
CA ASP A 56 -7.45 -13.81 1.09
C ASP A 56 -8.68 -14.73 1.22
N ASP A 57 -9.32 -15.05 0.10
CA ASP A 57 -10.51 -15.92 0.08
C ASP A 57 -10.21 -17.34 0.58
N GLU A 58 -8.95 -17.76 0.56
CA GLU A 58 -8.46 -19.04 1.07
C GLU A 58 -7.97 -18.95 2.53
N ASN A 59 -8.16 -17.81 3.19
CA ASN A 59 -7.74 -17.52 4.55
C ASN A 59 -6.22 -17.53 4.76
N ASN A 60 -5.44 -17.36 3.69
CA ASN A 60 -4.00 -17.13 3.80
C ASN A 60 -3.73 -15.68 4.22
N GLN A 61 -2.74 -15.51 5.09
CA GLN A 61 -2.38 -14.20 5.63
C GLN A 61 -1.45 -13.44 4.69
N TYR A 62 -1.69 -12.14 4.53
CA TYR A 62 -0.78 -11.23 3.85
C TYR A 62 -0.62 -9.91 4.61
N CYS A 63 0.44 -9.18 4.26
CA CYS A 63 0.71 -7.83 4.77
C CYS A 63 0.21 -6.81 3.75
N VAL A 64 -0.56 -5.83 4.21
CA VAL A 64 -1.10 -4.75 3.39
C VAL A 64 -0.38 -3.46 3.72
N LEU A 65 0.13 -2.79 2.69
CA LEU A 65 0.60 -1.41 2.75
C LEU A 65 -0.53 -0.54 2.22
N SER A 66 -1.19 0.20 3.09
CA SER A 66 -2.38 0.97 2.75
C SER A 66 -2.07 2.45 2.72
N ASN A 67 -2.67 3.12 1.74
CA ASN A 67 -2.89 4.56 1.76
C ASN A 67 -4.31 4.81 2.30
N SER A 68 -4.44 5.67 3.30
CA SER A 68 -5.72 6.05 3.92
C SER A 68 -5.96 7.56 3.82
N GLU A 69 -5.30 8.25 2.89
CA GLU A 69 -5.48 9.69 2.71
C GLU A 69 -6.93 10.03 2.37
N SER A 70 -7.64 9.13 1.66
CA SER A 70 -9.07 9.27 1.37
C SER A 70 -10.00 9.14 2.59
N TYR A 71 -9.57 8.49 3.68
CA TYR A 71 -10.32 8.50 4.95
C TYR A 71 -10.28 9.89 5.59
N HIS A 72 -9.12 10.57 5.50
CA HIS A 72 -8.91 11.88 6.12
C HIS A 72 -9.78 12.98 5.52
N GLU A 73 -10.07 12.93 4.22
CA GLU A 73 -10.74 14.02 3.52
C GLU A 73 -12.27 14.03 3.66
N ASN A 74 -12.91 12.88 3.92
CA ASN A 74 -14.38 12.81 4.01
C ASN A 74 -14.85 12.31 5.39
N GLU A 75 -14.50 11.09 5.78
CA GLU A 75 -15.05 10.48 7.01
C GLU A 75 -14.48 11.10 8.30
N TRP A 76 -13.21 11.52 8.32
CA TRP A 76 -12.63 12.20 9.48
C TRP A 76 -13.19 13.62 9.67
N GLN A 77 -13.51 14.31 8.58
CA GLN A 77 -14.14 15.63 8.66
C GLN A 77 -15.55 15.49 9.21
N ASP A 78 -16.34 14.57 8.66
CA ASP A 78 -17.71 14.28 9.12
C ASP A 78 -17.75 13.84 10.60
N LEU A 79 -16.83 12.97 11.03
CA LEU A 79 -16.71 12.54 12.44
C LEU A 79 -16.40 13.70 13.40
N MET A 80 -15.55 14.64 12.98
CA MET A 80 -15.17 15.78 13.81
C MET A 80 -16.27 16.84 13.86
N ASP A 81 -17.00 17.01 12.77
CA ASP A 81 -18.17 17.90 12.70
C ASP A 81 -19.30 17.38 13.62
N GLU A 82 -19.62 16.08 13.58
CA GLU A 82 -20.59 15.47 14.50
C GLU A 82 -20.19 15.60 15.98
N ALA A 83 -18.90 15.52 16.30
CA ALA A 83 -18.40 15.69 17.66
C ALA A 83 -18.48 17.15 18.15
N GLY A 84 -18.35 18.12 17.24
CA GLY A 84 -18.43 19.56 17.54
C GLY A 84 -19.85 20.10 17.72
N GLU A 85 -20.86 19.49 17.08
CA GLU A 85 -22.27 19.88 17.22
C GLU A 85 -22.92 19.46 18.55
N ASN A 86 -22.27 18.54 19.29
CA ASN A 86 -22.75 18.01 20.56
C ASN A 86 -22.16 18.70 21.81
N VAL A 87 -21.56 19.90 21.66
CA VAL A 87 -20.95 20.71 22.74
C VAL A 87 -21.69 22.03 22.94
#